data_AF-A0A7K4CGX1-F1
#
_entry.id   AF-A0A7K4CGX1-F1
#
_cell.length_a   1.000
_cell.length_b   1.000
_cell.length_c   1.000
_cell.angle_alpha   90.00
_cell.angle_beta   90.00
_cell.angle_gamma   90.00
#
_symmetry.space_group_name_H-M   'P 1'
#
loop_
_entity.id
_entity.type
_entity.pdbx_description
1 polymer ?
#
loop_
_entity_poly.entity_id
_entity_poly.type
_entity_poly.pdbx_seq_one_letter_code
_entity_poly.pdbx_strand_id
1 'polypeptide(L)'
;MSQHDNDKTAVLLMRENPGKPLDPFRMAELRDLAGAAGYRVLAEITQRKDRDHRFQIGRGKIAEAVGYNSKKLIFYNPQGSQYSPCQRS
;
A
#
# COMPACT_ATOMS: atom_id res chain seq x y z
N MET A 1 -1.14 -5.92 -31.02
CA MET A 1 -1.36 -5.07 -29.82
C MET A 1 -1.33 -6.01 -28.62
N SER A 2 -0.33 -5.85 -27.76
CA SER A 2 0.17 -6.88 -26.84
C SER A 2 -0.77 -7.10 -25.65
N GLN A 3 -1.13 -8.35 -25.37
CA GLN A 3 -1.96 -8.79 -24.24
C GLN A 3 -1.35 -8.55 -22.84
N HIS A 4 -0.23 -7.82 -22.72
CA HIS A 4 0.53 -7.63 -21.48
C HIS A 4 0.05 -6.46 -20.58
N ASP A 5 -0.82 -5.57 -21.06
CA ASP A 5 -1.27 -4.40 -20.29
C ASP A 5 -2.19 -4.73 -19.10
N ASN A 6 -2.86 -5.90 -19.12
CA ASN A 6 -3.75 -6.32 -18.04
C ASN A 6 -3.04 -7.02 -16.87
N ASP A 7 -1.79 -7.46 -17.05
CA ASP A 7 -1.08 -8.24 -16.02
C ASP A 7 -0.37 -7.37 -14.99
N LYS A 8 -0.15 -6.09 -15.31
CA LYS A 8 0.58 -5.14 -14.46
C LYS A 8 -0.36 -4.15 -13.78
N THR A 9 -1.50 -4.59 -13.26
CA THR A 9 -2.37 -3.72 -12.45
C THR A 9 -2.00 -3.75 -10.98
N ALA A 10 -2.03 -2.58 -10.33
CA ALA A 10 -1.70 -2.45 -8.92
C ALA A 10 -2.70 -1.55 -8.17
N VAL A 11 -2.93 -1.85 -6.90
CA VAL A 11 -3.52 -0.91 -5.93
C VAL A 11 -2.42 -0.50 -4.97
N LEU A 12 -2.33 0.81 -4.72
CA LEU A 12 -1.38 1.39 -3.77
C LEU A 12 -2.04 1.49 -2.40
N LEU A 13 -1.34 1.05 -1.36
CA LEU A 13 -1.81 1.12 0.02
C LEU A 13 -0.83 1.90 0.88
N MET A 14 -1.33 2.92 1.57
CA MET A 14 -0.55 3.73 2.50
C MET A 14 -1.24 3.81 3.85
N ARG A 15 -0.43 3.73 4.91
CA ARG A 15 -0.90 4.08 6.26
C ARG A 15 -0.39 5.46 6.62
N GLU A 16 -1.32 6.33 7.00
CA GLU A 16 -1.00 7.60 7.64
C GLU A 16 -0.78 7.36 9.13
N ASN A 17 0.28 7.94 9.68
CA ASN A 17 0.51 7.91 11.12
C ASN A 17 -0.19 9.14 11.72
N PRO A 18 -1.13 8.99 12.67
CA PRO A 18 -1.88 10.12 13.23
C PRO A 18 -0.98 11.12 13.97
N GLY A 19 0.22 10.72 14.39
CA GLY A 19 1.23 11.58 15.01
C GLY A 19 2.23 12.22 14.04
N LYS A 20 2.07 12.06 12.72
CA LYS A 20 2.91 12.74 11.71
C LYS A 20 2.04 13.58 10.78
N PRO A 21 2.52 14.76 10.34
CA PRO A 21 1.81 15.54 9.34
C PRO A 21 1.58 14.70 8.07
N LEU A 22 0.41 14.91 7.46
CA LEU A 22 0.09 14.34 6.17
C LEU A 22 1.14 14.81 5.16
N ASP A 23 1.76 13.87 4.48
CA ASP A 23 2.74 14.17 3.45
C ASP A 23 2.18 13.68 2.11
N PRO A 24 1.58 14.57 1.30
CA PRO A 24 0.95 14.20 0.04
C PRO A 24 1.96 13.66 -0.98
N PHE A 25 3.26 13.97 -0.82
CA PHE A 25 4.29 13.53 -1.75
C PHE A 25 4.57 12.03 -1.66
N ARG A 26 4.25 11.38 -0.54
CA ARG A 26 4.51 9.93 -0.37
C ARG A 26 3.69 9.07 -1.30
N MET A 27 2.42 9.44 -1.51
CA MET A 27 1.56 8.71 -2.45
C MET A 27 1.97 9.00 -3.89
N ALA A 28 2.35 10.25 -4.19
CA ALA A 28 2.89 10.62 -5.49
C ALA A 28 4.17 9.85 -5.83
N GLU A 29 5.11 9.78 -4.90
CA GLU A 29 6.35 8.99 -5.05
C GLU A 29 6.05 7.51 -5.26
N LEU A 30 5.16 6.93 -4.45
CA LEU A 30 4.78 5.52 -4.60
C LEU A 30 4.15 5.24 -5.97
N ARG A 31 3.33 6.17 -6.46
CA ARG A 31 2.72 6.11 -7.78
C ARG A 31 3.76 6.20 -8.89
N ASP A 32 4.72 7.11 -8.78
CA ASP A 32 5.79 7.26 -9.76
C ASP A 32 6.68 6.02 -9.80
N LEU A 33 6.99 5.44 -8.64
CA LEU A 33 7.71 4.17 -8.55
C LEU A 33 6.93 3.01 -9.18
N ALA A 34 5.62 2.92 -8.93
CA ALA A 34 4.77 1.91 -9.55
C ALA A 34 4.71 2.09 -11.08
N GLY A 35 4.60 3.33 -11.56
CA GLY A 35 4.62 3.67 -12.98
C GLY A 35 5.95 3.31 -13.64
N ALA A 36 7.07 3.63 -13.00
CA ALA A 36 8.41 3.29 -13.48
C ALA A 36 8.64 1.76 -13.54
N ALA A 37 8.03 1.00 -12.63
CA ALA A 37 8.02 -0.46 -12.66
C ALA A 37 7.04 -1.05 -13.70
N GLY A 38 6.30 -0.20 -14.42
CA GLY A 38 5.36 -0.57 -15.47
C GLY A 38 4.00 -1.00 -14.96
N TYR A 39 3.62 -0.64 -13.73
CA TYR A 39 2.28 -0.90 -13.22
C TYR A 39 1.28 0.19 -13.59
N ARG A 40 0.07 -0.23 -13.94
CA ARG A 40 -1.11 0.62 -14.01
C ARG A 40 -1.80 0.65 -12.65
N VAL A 41 -1.80 1.80 -12.01
CA VAL A 41 -2.46 2.01 -10.71
C VAL A 41 -3.97 2.10 -10.91
N LEU A 42 -4.73 1.23 -10.24
CA LEU A 42 -6.20 1.19 -10.29
C LEU A 42 -6.83 2.02 -9.17
N ALA A 43 -6.20 2.06 -7.99
CA ALA A 43 -6.67 2.81 -6.84
C ALA A 43 -5.53 3.15 -5.88
N GLU A 44 -5.74 4.20 -5.09
CA GLU A 44 -4.89 4.64 -3.99
C GLU A 44 -5.72 4.56 -2.71
N ILE A 45 -5.31 3.72 -1.75
CA ILE A 45 -6.03 3.47 -0.50
C ILE A 45 -5.18 3.95 0.67
N THR A 46 -5.76 4.86 1.45
CA THR A 46 -5.10 5.40 2.64
C THR A 46 -5.85 5.03 3.92
N GLN A 47 -5.14 4.56 4.93
CA GLN A 47 -5.67 4.29 6.27
C GLN A 47 -5.12 5.30 7.28
N ARG A 48 -6.02 6.06 7.91
CA ARG A 48 -5.73 7.02 8.99
C ARG A 48 -5.74 6.44 10.41
N LYS A 49 -6.50 5.36 10.62
CA LYS A 49 -6.85 4.89 11.97
C LYS A 49 -5.69 4.17 12.64
N ASP A 50 -5.59 4.35 13.96
CA ASP A 50 -4.56 3.81 14.83
C ASP A 50 -4.38 2.28 14.74
N ARG A 51 -3.18 1.84 15.12
CA ARG A 51 -2.61 0.49 14.94
C ARG A 51 -3.63 -0.64 15.18
N ASP A 52 -3.81 -1.50 14.17
CA ASP A 52 -4.03 -2.92 14.47
C ASP A 52 -2.63 -3.51 14.63
N HIS A 53 -2.26 -3.91 15.86
CA HIS A 53 -0.88 -4.27 16.21
C HIS A 53 -0.33 -5.45 15.39
N ARG A 54 -1.22 -6.18 14.71
CA ARG A 54 -0.91 -7.37 13.91
C ARG A 54 -0.72 -7.09 12.42
N PHE A 55 -1.18 -5.95 11.90
CA PHE A 55 -1.23 -5.70 10.46
C PHE A 55 -0.82 -4.28 10.08
N GLN A 56 -0.14 -4.12 8.94
CA GLN A 56 0.20 -2.79 8.43
C GLN A 56 -1.03 -2.02 7.95
N ILE A 57 -2.05 -2.73 7.44
CA ILE A 57 -3.34 -2.22 6.95
C ILE A 57 -4.45 -3.14 7.45
N GLY A 58 -5.57 -2.58 7.90
CA GLY A 58 -6.71 -3.32 8.46
C GLY A 58 -7.47 -4.13 7.40
N ARG A 59 -8.10 -5.23 7.83
CA ARG A 59 -8.81 -6.19 6.94
C ARG A 59 -9.83 -5.52 6.01
N GLY A 60 -10.55 -4.50 6.48
CA GLY A 60 -11.53 -3.78 5.65
C GLY A 60 -10.88 -3.05 4.47
N LYS A 61 -9.69 -2.48 4.67
CA LYS A 61 -8.93 -1.82 3.60
C LYS A 61 -8.30 -2.81 2.62
N ILE A 62 -7.95 -4.01 3.09
CA ILE A 62 -7.55 -5.12 2.21
C ILE A 62 -8.75 -5.58 1.36
N ALA A 63 -9.93 -5.73 1.96
CA ALA A 63 -11.14 -6.10 1.22
C ALA A 63 -11.50 -5.04 0.15
N GLU A 64 -11.36 -3.76 0.49
CA GLU A 64 -11.50 -2.65 -0.47
C GLU A 64 -10.51 -2.77 -1.62
N ALA A 65 -9.23 -3.05 -1.34
CA ALA A 65 -8.20 -3.22 -2.35
C ALA A 65 -8.45 -4.41 -3.28
N VAL A 66 -8.90 -5.54 -2.73
CA VAL A 66 -9.25 -6.75 -3.48
C VAL A 66 -10.45 -6.49 -4.41
N GLY A 67 -11.38 -5.61 -4.01
CA GLY A 67 -12.53 -5.22 -4.83
C GLY A 67 -12.16 -4.58 -6.18
N TYR A 68 -10.97 -3.99 -6.30
CA TYR A 68 -10.48 -3.42 -7.57
C TYR A 68 -9.92 -4.47 -8.53
N ASN A 69 -9.88 -5.75 -8.16
CA ASN A 69 -9.40 -6.85 -9.00
C ASN A 69 -7.97 -6.64 -9.55
N SER A 70 -7.12 -5.94 -8.79
CA SER A 70 -5.72 -5.74 -9.16
C SER A 70 -4.89 -7.01 -9.00
N LYS A 71 -3.90 -7.20 -9.86
CA LYS A 71 -2.95 -8.33 -9.75
C LYS A 71 -1.93 -8.17 -8.62
N LYS A 72 -1.61 -6.94 -8.23
CA LYS A 72 -0.65 -6.63 -7.15
C LYS A 72 -1.20 -5.61 -6.18
N LEU A 73 -0.82 -5.76 -4.92
CA LEU A 73 -1.03 -4.77 -3.86
C LEU A 73 0.35 -4.25 -3.45
N ILE A 74 0.58 -2.94 -3.57
CA ILE A 74 1.86 -2.30 -3.27
C ILE A 74 1.69 -1.47 -2.00
N PHE A 75 2.46 -1.79 -0.96
CA PHE A 75 2.40 -1.11 0.32
C PHE A 75 3.51 -0.07 0.43
N TYR A 76 3.15 1.15 0.85
CA TYR A 76 4.15 2.13 1.27
C TYR A 76 4.77 1.68 2.60
N ASN A 77 6.05 1.31 2.56
CA ASN A 77 6.83 0.99 3.75
C ASN A 77 8.11 1.85 3.75
N PRO A 78 8.14 2.97 4.48
CA PRO A 78 9.36 3.77 4.60
C PRO A 78 10.37 2.92 5.38
N GLN A 79 11.44 2.48 4.71
CA GLN A 79 12.35 1.49 5.26
C GLN A 79 12.90 1.87 6.64
N GLY A 80 12.79 0.92 7.56
CA GLY A 80 13.38 0.94 8.89
C GLY A 80 12.83 -0.25 9.67
N SER A 81 13.50 -1.40 9.56
CA SER A 81 13.19 -2.66 10.24
C SER A 81 12.65 -2.46 11.67
N GLN A 82 11.37 -2.77 11.88
CA GLN A 82 10.87 -3.23 13.18
C GLN A 82 9.90 -4.38 12.95
N TYR A 83 10.42 -5.47 12.40
CA TYR A 83 10.02 -6.77 12.95
C TYR A 83 10.58 -6.80 14.38
N SER A 84 9.79 -6.35 15.36
CA SER A 84 9.97 -6.85 16.72
C SER A 84 9.30 -8.21 16.72
N PRO A 85 10.03 -9.35 16.68
CA PRO A 85 9.40 -10.61 17.03
C PRO A 85 8.83 -10.40 18.43
N CYS A 86 7.51 -10.62 18.59
CA CYS A 86 6.93 -10.72 19.92
C CYS A 86 7.77 -11.76 20.68
N GLN A 87 8.63 -11.29 21.59
CA GLN A 87 9.22 -12.14 22.60
C GLN A 87 8.03 -12.69 23.38
N ARG A 88 7.72 -13.95 23.08
CA ARG A 88 6.68 -14.71 23.74
C ARG A 88 7.20 -14.92 25.17
N SER A 89 6.61 -14.21 26.12
CA SER A 89 6.77 -14.46 27.57
C SER A 89 6.28 -15.85 27.92
#